data_AF-A0A1G8IDT2-F1
#
_entry.id   AF-A0A1G8IDT2-F1
#
_cell.length_a   1.000
_cell.length_b   1.000
_cell.length_c   1.000
_cell.angle_alpha   90.00
_cell.angle_beta   90.00
_cell.angle_gamma   90.00
#
_symmetry.space_group_name_H-M   'P 1'
#
loop_
_entity.id
_entity.type
_entity.pdbx_description
1 polymer ?
#
loop_
_entity_poly.entity_id
_entity_poly.type
_entity_poly.pdbx_seq_one_letter_code
_entity_poly.pdbx_strand_id
1 'polypeptide(L)'
;MSHARLSTLSTTPSGPTGAERLSLDGAVLTRRTSLSLPERMPLEDWKRVGRQLTCINDSSTWWLGDWLVYGREVYPDRYRRAIEDTALDYQTLRNYAWIAGRFLKHRRRPALSFQHHAEVAALADHLQDMWLDRAEQHGWSRNTLRTHIRRDRGLVPMTITAVVQIRMDIAVEQKRLWQDAAERTHSELREWMVEVLNEAARREAAPEPAPLPVRQAG
;
A
#
# COMPACT_ATOMS: atom_id res chain seq x y z
N MET A 1 59.88 -36.13 -19.60
CA MET A 1 60.03 -34.68 -19.85
C MET A 1 58.64 -34.05 -19.85
N SER A 2 58.53 -32.97 -19.09
CA SER A 2 57.34 -32.23 -18.67
C SER A 2 56.26 -31.98 -19.74
N HIS A 3 55.01 -32.38 -19.46
CA HIS A 3 53.83 -31.79 -20.09
C HIS A 3 53.18 -30.85 -19.07
N ALA A 4 53.42 -29.55 -19.24
CA ALA A 4 52.76 -28.49 -18.49
C ALA A 4 51.30 -28.39 -18.92
N ARG A 5 50.37 -28.65 -18.00
CA ARG A 5 48.96 -28.29 -18.14
C ARG A 5 48.79 -26.82 -17.74
N LEU A 6 48.38 -25.99 -18.70
CA LEU A 6 47.90 -24.64 -18.46
C LEU A 6 46.54 -24.72 -17.74
N SER A 7 46.53 -24.44 -16.45
CA SER A 7 45.31 -24.23 -15.67
C SER A 7 44.79 -22.82 -15.96
N THR A 8 43.73 -22.72 -16.77
CA THR A 8 42.96 -21.48 -16.91
C THR A 8 42.09 -21.31 -15.66
N LEU A 9 42.53 -20.48 -14.73
CA LEU A 9 41.71 -19.95 -13.64
C LEU A 9 40.73 -18.94 -14.25
N SER A 10 39.48 -19.38 -14.49
CA SER A 10 38.38 -18.44 -14.73
C SER A 10 38.00 -17.77 -13.42
N THR A 11 38.55 -16.58 -13.20
CA THR A 11 38.07 -15.64 -12.19
C THR A 11 36.70 -15.13 -12.62
N THR A 12 35.64 -15.65 -12.01
CA THR A 12 34.30 -15.07 -12.10
C THR A 12 34.32 -13.68 -11.45
N PRO A 13 33.85 -12.62 -12.11
CA PRO A 13 33.79 -11.30 -11.49
C PRO A 13 32.67 -11.28 -10.45
N SER A 14 33.00 -10.93 -9.20
CA SER A 14 32.05 -10.56 -8.16
C SER A 14 31.25 -9.34 -8.60
N GLY A 15 30.00 -9.57 -9.00
CA GLY A 15 29.00 -8.52 -9.17
C GLY A 15 28.60 -7.88 -7.82
N PRO A 16 27.96 -6.70 -7.86
CA PRO A 16 27.73 -5.87 -6.67
C PRO A 16 26.82 -6.57 -5.66
N THR A 17 27.14 -6.31 -4.39
CA THR A 17 26.48 -6.70 -3.15
C THR A 17 24.97 -6.84 -3.29
N GLY A 18 24.49 -8.06 -3.10
CA GLY A 18 23.15 -8.50 -3.47
C GLY A 18 22.05 -7.69 -2.78
N ALA A 19 21.05 -7.29 -3.58
CA ALA A 19 19.70 -7.12 -3.07
C ALA A 19 19.36 -8.39 -2.27
N GLU A 20 19.14 -8.21 -0.97
CA GLU A 20 18.87 -9.28 -0.01
C GLU A 20 17.73 -10.15 -0.55
N ARG A 21 18.08 -11.31 -1.13
CA ARG A 21 17.08 -12.23 -1.65
C ARG A 21 16.31 -12.75 -0.44
N LEU A 22 15.01 -12.52 -0.41
CA LEU A 22 14.12 -13.13 0.57
C LEU A 22 14.00 -14.62 0.26
N SER A 23 14.97 -15.37 0.77
CA SER A 23 15.00 -16.82 0.75
C SER A 23 14.96 -17.30 2.18
N LEU A 24 14.22 -18.38 2.40
CA LEU A 24 14.39 -19.17 3.62
C LEU A 24 15.72 -19.93 3.52
N ASP A 25 16.29 -20.26 4.67
CA ASP A 25 17.53 -21.03 4.74
C ASP A 25 17.37 -22.36 3.99
N GLY A 26 18.39 -22.79 3.24
CA GLY A 26 18.32 -23.97 2.37
C GLY A 26 18.06 -25.30 3.08
N ALA A 27 18.20 -25.36 4.41
CA ALA A 27 17.85 -26.52 5.24
C ALA A 27 16.33 -26.61 5.53
N VAL A 28 15.55 -25.60 5.15
CA VAL A 28 14.11 -25.50 5.33
C VAL A 28 13.43 -25.78 4.00
N LEU A 29 12.51 -26.74 3.97
CA LEU A 29 11.71 -27.05 2.79
C LEU A 29 10.33 -26.42 2.91
N THR A 30 10.03 -25.48 2.02
CA THR A 30 8.70 -24.86 1.91
C THR A 30 7.88 -25.42 0.76
N ARG A 31 6.61 -25.73 1.05
CA ARG A 31 5.56 -26.00 0.07
C ARG A 31 4.41 -25.03 0.31
N ARG A 32 3.47 -24.94 -0.64
CA ARG A 32 2.28 -24.07 -0.54
C ARG A 32 1.54 -24.19 0.80
N THR A 33 1.51 -25.38 1.42
CA THR A 33 0.74 -25.66 2.64
C THR A 33 1.55 -26.29 3.76
N SER A 34 2.88 -26.37 3.67
CA SER A 34 3.71 -27.00 4.70
C SER A 34 5.11 -26.40 4.81
N LEU A 35 5.63 -26.39 6.03
CA LEU A 35 7.00 -26.04 6.37
C LEU A 35 7.66 -27.25 7.04
N SER A 36 8.68 -27.83 6.41
CA SER A 36 9.45 -28.94 7.00
C SER A 36 10.76 -28.41 7.56
N LEU A 37 10.96 -28.61 8.87
CA LEU A 37 12.16 -28.25 9.60
C LEU A 37 12.98 -29.50 9.94
N PRO A 38 14.32 -29.42 10.03
CA PRO A 38 15.15 -30.52 10.50
C PRO A 38 14.76 -31.00 11.90
N GLU A 39 14.91 -32.30 12.19
CA GLU A 39 14.54 -32.91 13.49
C GLU A 39 15.21 -32.23 14.69
N ARG A 40 16.43 -31.72 14.51
CA ARG A 40 17.21 -31.03 15.55
C ARG A 40 17.67 -29.67 15.07
N MET A 41 16.74 -28.72 15.03
CA MET A 41 17.02 -27.33 14.73
C MET A 41 17.43 -26.56 16.00
N PRO A 42 18.59 -25.86 15.99
CA PRO A 42 18.95 -24.93 17.07
C PRO A 42 17.91 -23.81 17.23
N LEU A 43 17.72 -23.34 18.47
CA LEU A 43 16.72 -22.30 18.80
C LEU A 43 16.92 -21.02 17.97
N GLU A 44 18.17 -20.58 17.79
CA GLU A 44 18.46 -19.34 17.05
C GLU A 44 18.17 -19.48 15.56
N ASP A 45 18.37 -20.67 14.99
CA ASP A 45 18.00 -20.99 13.61
C ASP A 45 16.48 -20.99 13.45
N TRP A 46 15.76 -21.63 14.39
CA TRP A 46 14.30 -21.62 14.42
C TRP A 46 13.73 -20.20 14.49
N LYS A 47 14.28 -19.34 15.37
CA LYS A 47 13.89 -17.93 15.45
C LYS A 47 14.18 -17.17 14.15
N ARG A 48 15.31 -17.44 13.49
CA ARG A 48 15.67 -16.82 12.22
C ARG A 48 14.68 -17.18 11.12
N VAL A 49 14.31 -18.46 11.01
CA VAL A 49 13.26 -18.92 10.08
C VAL A 49 11.94 -18.19 10.35
N GLY A 50 11.54 -18.06 11.62
CA GLY A 50 10.36 -17.28 12.00
C GLY A 50 10.40 -15.82 11.54
N ARG A 51 11.56 -15.16 11.70
CA ARG A 51 11.78 -13.78 11.19
C ARG A 51 11.71 -13.70 9.67
N GLN A 52 12.32 -14.65 8.95
CA GLN A 52 12.26 -14.71 7.48
C GLN A 52 10.82 -14.92 6.99
N LEU A 53 10.05 -15.83 7.60
CA LEU A 53 8.64 -16.05 7.26
C LEU A 53 7.80 -14.79 7.44
N THR A 54 8.01 -14.08 8.55
CA THR A 54 7.30 -12.83 8.83
C THR A 54 7.70 -11.74 7.85
N CYS A 55 9.00 -11.65 7.51
CA CYS A 55 9.51 -10.71 6.52
C CYS A 55 8.91 -10.97 5.12
N ILE A 56 8.85 -12.22 4.69
CA ILE A 56 8.22 -12.61 3.41
C ILE A 56 6.73 -12.25 3.42
N ASN A 57 6.01 -12.55 4.50
CA ASN A 57 4.59 -12.25 4.62
C ASN A 57 4.30 -10.74 4.63
N ASP A 58 5.13 -9.94 5.32
CA ASP A 58 4.98 -8.49 5.31
C ASP A 58 5.35 -7.89 3.93
N SER A 59 6.41 -8.40 3.31
CA SER A 59 6.86 -7.98 1.98
C SER A 59 5.85 -8.33 0.89
N SER A 60 5.16 -9.48 0.98
CA SER A 60 4.15 -9.88 0.00
C SER A 60 2.98 -8.89 -0.07
N THR A 61 2.65 -8.25 1.05
CA THR A 61 1.63 -7.20 1.11
C THR A 61 2.07 -5.97 0.31
N TRP A 62 3.33 -5.56 0.43
CA TRP A 62 3.91 -4.50 -0.41
C TRP A 62 3.90 -4.87 -1.89
N TRP A 63 4.27 -6.10 -2.24
CA TRP A 63 4.30 -6.55 -3.64
C TRP A 63 2.92 -6.60 -4.27
N LEU A 64 1.91 -7.08 -3.55
CA LEU A 64 0.52 -7.06 -4.01
C LEU A 64 0.04 -5.63 -4.25
N GLY A 65 0.38 -4.71 -3.35
CA GLY A 65 0.08 -3.29 -3.52
C GLY A 65 0.79 -2.69 -4.75
N ASP A 66 2.09 -2.92 -4.90
CA ASP A 66 2.89 -2.44 -6.03
C ASP A 66 2.38 -2.99 -7.37
N TRP A 67 2.03 -4.26 -7.40
CA TRP A 67 1.44 -4.93 -8.57
C TRP A 67 0.10 -4.30 -8.98
N LEU A 68 -0.77 -4.00 -8.02
CA LEU A 68 -2.05 -3.31 -8.28
C LEU A 68 -1.89 -1.84 -8.67
N VAL A 69 -0.89 -1.15 -8.12
CA VAL A 69 -0.55 0.24 -8.49
C VAL A 69 -0.05 0.27 -9.93
N TYR A 70 0.85 -0.65 -10.30
CA TYR A 70 1.34 -0.80 -11.67
C TYR A 70 0.18 -1.04 -12.65
N GLY A 71 -0.74 -1.95 -12.30
CA GLY A 71 -1.87 -2.27 -13.18
C GLY A 71 -2.85 -1.13 -13.43
N ARG A 72 -2.78 -0.01 -12.69
CA ARG A 72 -3.75 1.10 -12.80
C ARG A 72 -3.81 1.71 -14.21
N GLU A 73 -2.68 1.89 -14.86
CA GLU A 73 -2.61 2.55 -16.16
C GLU A 73 -2.77 1.56 -17.33
N VAL A 74 -2.48 0.28 -17.08
CA VAL A 74 -2.38 -0.75 -18.11
C VAL A 74 -3.62 -1.64 -18.18
N TYR A 75 -4.32 -1.82 -17.05
CA TYR A 75 -5.43 -2.77 -16.93
C TYR A 75 -6.62 -2.14 -16.17
N PRO A 76 -7.60 -1.58 -16.91
CA PRO A 76 -8.80 -0.98 -16.30
C PRO A 76 -9.56 -1.93 -15.37
N ASP A 77 -9.63 -3.22 -15.72
CA ASP A 77 -10.32 -4.29 -14.98
C ASP A 77 -9.43 -5.03 -13.96
N ARG A 78 -8.27 -4.46 -13.58
CA ARG A 78 -7.27 -5.14 -12.72
C ARG A 78 -7.81 -5.71 -11.42
N TYR A 79 -8.78 -5.04 -10.78
CA TYR A 79 -9.32 -5.52 -9.50
C TYR A 79 -10.18 -6.76 -9.68
N ARG A 80 -10.95 -6.85 -10.78
CA ARG A 80 -11.72 -8.06 -11.10
C ARG A 80 -10.80 -9.26 -11.25
N ARG A 81 -9.77 -9.12 -12.10
CA ARG A 81 -8.74 -10.14 -12.33
C ARG A 81 -7.98 -10.51 -11.05
N ALA A 82 -7.59 -9.50 -10.27
CA ALA A 82 -6.90 -9.73 -9.01
C ALA A 82 -7.74 -10.52 -7.99
N ILE A 83 -9.04 -10.27 -7.91
CA ILE A 83 -9.93 -11.03 -7.02
C ILE A 83 -10.05 -12.48 -7.48
N GLU A 84 -10.19 -12.70 -8.79
CA GLU A 84 -10.26 -14.03 -9.40
C GLU A 84 -8.97 -14.85 -9.11
N ASP A 85 -7.80 -14.21 -9.19
CA ASP A 85 -6.50 -14.90 -9.12
C ASP A 85 -5.89 -15.00 -7.71
N THR A 86 -6.22 -14.08 -6.78
CA THR A 86 -5.54 -14.01 -5.46
C THR A 86 -6.37 -14.53 -4.30
N ALA A 87 -7.67 -14.82 -4.51
CA ALA A 87 -8.64 -15.15 -3.45
C ALA A 87 -8.77 -14.08 -2.34
N LEU A 88 -8.22 -12.89 -2.55
CA LEU A 88 -8.36 -11.74 -1.66
C LEU A 88 -9.59 -10.92 -2.04
N ASP A 89 -10.27 -10.37 -1.04
CA ASP A 89 -11.41 -9.49 -1.29
C ASP A 89 -10.96 -8.13 -1.84
N TYR A 90 -11.89 -7.46 -2.52
CA TYR A 90 -11.68 -6.14 -3.12
C TYR A 90 -11.13 -5.11 -2.12
N GLN A 91 -11.67 -5.07 -0.89
CA GLN A 91 -11.33 -4.06 0.09
C GLN A 91 -9.89 -4.23 0.59
N THR A 92 -9.45 -5.49 0.77
CA THR A 92 -8.07 -5.84 1.11
C THR A 92 -7.11 -5.41 0.01
N LEU A 93 -7.38 -5.79 -1.24
CA LEU A 93 -6.55 -5.42 -2.40
C LEU A 93 -6.47 -3.90 -2.58
N ARG A 94 -7.61 -3.20 -2.46
CA ARG A 94 -7.66 -1.73 -2.53
C ARG A 94 -6.85 -1.07 -1.43
N ASN A 95 -6.92 -1.59 -0.21
CA ASN A 95 -6.13 -1.06 0.92
C ASN A 95 -4.63 -1.21 0.65
N TYR A 96 -4.21 -2.37 0.12
CA TYR A 96 -2.81 -2.62 -0.22
C TYR A 96 -2.31 -1.64 -1.30
N ALA A 97 -3.07 -1.50 -2.39
CA ALA A 97 -2.74 -0.57 -3.47
C ALA A 97 -2.67 0.89 -2.97
N TRP A 98 -3.61 1.30 -2.12
CA TRP A 98 -3.65 2.66 -1.58
C TRP A 98 -2.42 2.98 -0.73
N ILE A 99 -2.04 2.09 0.19
CA ILE A 99 -0.85 2.28 1.04
C ILE A 99 0.43 2.22 0.20
N ALA A 100 0.54 1.25 -0.71
CA ALA A 100 1.70 1.12 -1.60
C ALA A 100 1.90 2.37 -2.47
N GLY A 101 0.82 2.95 -2.99
CA GLY A 101 0.85 4.21 -3.74
C GLY A 101 1.16 5.44 -2.88
N ARG A 102 0.83 5.42 -1.59
CA ARG A 102 1.13 6.51 -0.64
C ARG A 102 2.59 6.56 -0.24
N PHE A 103 3.23 5.40 -0.10
CA PHE A 103 4.62 5.26 0.29
C PHE A 103 5.46 4.77 -0.90
N LEU A 104 6.04 5.73 -1.64
CA LEU A 104 7.05 5.42 -2.65
C LEU A 104 8.20 4.61 -2.03
N LYS A 105 8.88 3.77 -2.83
CA LYS A 105 9.87 2.80 -2.35
C LYS A 105 10.93 3.39 -1.40
N HIS A 106 11.40 4.61 -1.65
CA HIS A 106 12.39 5.30 -0.81
C HIS A 106 11.85 5.82 0.53
N ARG A 107 10.52 5.94 0.69
CA ARG A 107 9.86 6.35 1.94
C ARG A 107 9.47 5.16 2.82
N ARG A 108 9.56 3.93 2.32
CA ARG A 108 9.28 2.73 3.10
C ARG A 108 10.43 2.48 4.06
N ARG A 109 10.12 2.28 5.35
CA ARG A 109 11.12 1.96 6.38
C ARG A 109 11.24 0.43 6.49
N PRO A 110 12.37 -0.19 6.11
CA PRO A 110 12.50 -1.66 6.12
C PRO A 110 12.43 -2.27 7.53
N ALA A 111 12.73 -1.49 8.57
CA ALA A 111 12.58 -1.92 9.97
C ALA A 111 11.12 -1.91 10.45
N LEU A 112 10.19 -1.31 9.69
CA LEU A 112 8.78 -1.18 10.05
C LEU A 112 7.89 -1.98 9.12
N SER A 113 6.92 -2.69 9.70
CA SER A 113 5.99 -3.48 8.92
C SER A 113 5.05 -2.63 8.05
N PHE A 114 4.44 -3.25 7.04
CA PHE A 114 3.38 -2.66 6.22
C PHE A 114 2.27 -2.02 7.09
N GLN A 115 1.95 -2.66 8.20
CA GLN A 115 0.91 -2.19 9.11
C GLN A 115 1.29 -0.90 9.86
N HIS A 116 2.58 -0.63 10.13
CA HIS A 116 2.97 0.67 10.67
C HIS A 116 2.64 1.80 9.69
N HIS A 117 2.95 1.56 8.41
CA HIS A 117 2.65 2.49 7.33
C HIS A 117 1.14 2.67 7.16
N ALA A 118 0.35 1.60 7.34
CA ALA A 118 -1.11 1.66 7.30
C ALA A 118 -1.70 2.62 8.37
N GLU A 119 -1.15 2.64 9.60
CA GLU A 119 -1.65 3.51 10.68
C GLU A 119 -1.47 5.01 10.37
N VAL A 120 -0.41 5.35 9.62
CA VAL A 120 -0.08 6.74 9.27
C VAL A 120 -0.52 7.13 7.86
N ALA A 121 -0.95 6.19 7.00
CA ALA A 121 -1.22 6.42 5.59
C ALA A 121 -2.20 7.59 5.31
N ALA A 122 -3.16 7.82 6.20
CA ALA A 122 -4.14 8.91 6.09
C ALA A 122 -3.62 10.29 6.56
N LEU A 123 -2.42 10.36 7.13
CA LEU A 123 -1.79 11.62 7.56
C LEU A 123 -1.13 12.36 6.38
N ALA A 124 -0.82 13.64 6.58
CA ALA A 124 0.05 14.41 5.69
C ALA A 124 1.48 13.83 5.68
N ASP A 125 2.21 13.99 4.58
CA ASP A 125 3.52 13.35 4.35
C ASP A 125 4.52 13.62 5.47
N HIS A 126 4.62 14.87 5.90
CA HIS A 126 5.53 15.26 6.99
C HIS A 126 5.16 14.59 8.32
N LEU A 127 3.86 14.39 8.60
CA LEU A 127 3.41 13.68 9.80
C LEU A 127 3.67 12.17 9.67
N GLN A 128 3.49 11.60 8.48
CA GLN A 128 3.82 10.19 8.23
C GLN A 128 5.29 9.91 8.56
N ASP A 129 6.19 10.71 7.98
CA ASP A 129 7.62 10.53 8.15
C ASP A 129 8.01 10.71 9.62
N MET A 130 7.51 11.76 10.29
CA MET A 130 7.74 11.99 11.72
C MET A 130 7.32 10.78 12.59
N TRP A 131 6.14 10.22 12.34
CA TRP A 131 5.62 9.11 13.12
C TRP A 131 6.35 7.79 12.85
N LEU A 132 6.74 7.55 11.60
CA LEU A 132 7.54 6.39 11.21
C LEU A 132 8.95 6.47 11.80
N ASP A 133 9.60 7.64 11.73
CA ASP A 133 10.94 7.83 12.29
C ASP A 133 10.93 7.60 13.81
N ARG A 134 9.91 8.10 14.52
CA ARG A 134 9.73 7.81 15.96
C ARG A 134 9.51 6.32 16.24
N ALA A 135 8.68 5.67 15.42
CA ALA A 135 8.41 4.25 15.60
C ALA A 135 9.67 3.40 15.41
N GLU A 136 10.49 3.73 14.41
CA GLU A 136 11.77 3.06 14.14
C GLU A 136 12.79 3.33 15.26
N GLN A 137 12.99 4.60 15.64
CA GLN A 137 13.93 4.99 16.69
C GLN A 137 13.63 4.36 18.06
N HIS A 138 12.36 4.24 18.41
CA HIS A 138 11.94 3.69 19.71
C HIS A 138 11.51 2.22 19.65
N GLY A 139 11.62 1.55 18.50
CA GLY A 139 11.21 0.17 18.31
C GLY A 139 9.73 -0.07 18.66
N TRP A 140 8.86 0.89 18.35
CA TRP A 140 7.45 0.79 18.69
C TRP A 140 6.76 -0.31 17.91
N SER A 141 5.86 -1.03 18.59
CA SER A 141 4.86 -1.85 17.89
C SER A 141 3.84 -0.96 17.18
N ARG A 142 3.16 -1.51 16.17
CA ARG A 142 2.02 -0.85 15.50
C ARG A 142 0.97 -0.36 16.50
N ASN A 143 0.67 -1.16 17.53
CA ASN A 143 -0.33 -0.81 18.54
C ASN A 143 0.12 0.38 19.40
N THR A 144 1.42 0.44 19.74
CA THR A 144 2.04 1.55 20.44
C THR A 144 1.99 2.81 19.58
N LEU A 145 2.42 2.73 18.31
CA LEU A 145 2.34 3.82 17.34
C LEU A 145 0.90 4.37 17.24
N ARG A 146 -0.09 3.50 17.02
CA ARG A 146 -1.51 3.87 16.97
C ARG A 146 -1.97 4.60 18.24
N THR A 147 -1.48 4.18 19.40
CA THR A 147 -1.82 4.81 20.69
C THR A 147 -1.22 6.21 20.79
N HIS A 148 0.03 6.39 20.38
CA HIS A 148 0.67 7.71 20.36
C HIS A 148 -0.02 8.67 19.38
N ILE A 149 -0.34 8.22 18.15
CA ILE A 149 -1.06 9.03 17.16
C ILE A 149 -2.42 9.49 17.71
N ARG A 150 -3.16 8.60 18.37
CA ARG A 150 -4.47 8.95 18.95
C ARG A 150 -4.37 9.98 20.07
N ARG A 151 -3.34 9.89 20.92
CA ARG A 151 -3.09 10.86 21.99
C ARG A 151 -2.75 12.24 21.42
N ASP A 152 -1.91 12.27 20.40
CA ASP A 152 -1.47 13.51 19.74
C ASP A 152 -2.62 14.19 18.97
N ARG A 153 -3.48 13.42 18.30
CA ARG A 153 -4.71 13.92 17.65
C ARG A 153 -5.72 14.54 18.63
N GLY A 154 -5.62 14.26 19.93
CA GLY A 154 -6.44 14.91 20.95
C GLY A 154 -5.98 16.33 21.30
N LEU A 155 -4.83 16.78 20.79
CA LEU A 155 -4.13 17.98 21.27
C LEU A 155 -3.92 19.10 20.22
N VAL A 156 -4.29 18.91 18.94
CA VAL A 156 -4.06 19.92 17.88
C VAL A 156 -5.25 20.04 16.91
N PRO A 157 -5.83 21.24 16.65
CA PRO A 157 -6.81 21.47 15.59
C PRO A 157 -6.16 21.64 14.20
N MET A 158 -6.67 20.90 13.20
CA MET A 158 -6.51 21.01 11.72
C MET A 158 -5.07 20.81 11.19
N THR A 159 -4.75 19.93 10.24
CA THR A 159 -5.36 19.66 8.93
C THR A 159 -5.46 18.15 8.71
N ILE A 160 -6.61 17.55 8.99
CA ILE A 160 -6.81 16.14 8.65
C ILE A 160 -7.28 16.12 7.20
N THR A 161 -6.47 15.58 6.29
CA THR A 161 -6.98 15.00 5.03
C THR A 161 -7.74 13.73 5.41
N ALA A 162 -8.80 13.90 6.18
CA ALA A 162 -9.57 12.81 6.74
C ALA A 162 -10.23 12.10 5.57
N VAL A 163 -9.79 10.88 5.29
CA VAL A 163 -10.55 10.00 4.41
C VAL A 163 -11.82 9.62 5.19
N VAL A 164 -12.89 10.37 4.98
CA VAL A 164 -14.20 10.08 5.55
C VAL A 164 -14.79 8.91 4.76
N GLN A 165 -15.10 7.81 5.46
CA GLN A 165 -15.87 6.73 4.86
C GLN A 165 -17.36 7.11 4.89
N ILE A 166 -17.89 7.45 3.72
CA ILE A 166 -19.34 7.64 3.55
C ILE A 166 -19.96 6.25 3.40
N ARG A 167 -20.79 5.84 4.37
CA ARG A 167 -21.65 4.66 4.27
C ARG A 167 -23.04 5.14 3.85
N MET A 168 -23.57 4.52 2.81
CA MET A 168 -24.91 4.80 2.30
C MET A 168 -25.64 3.47 2.17
N ASP A 169 -26.83 3.40 2.76
CA ASP A 169 -27.76 2.32 2.50
C ASP A 169 -28.53 2.69 1.22
N ILE A 170 -28.29 1.95 0.15
CA ILE A 170 -28.92 2.16 -1.15
C ILE A 170 -29.67 0.92 -1.58
N ALA A 171 -30.83 1.11 -2.22
CA ALA A 171 -31.56 0.02 -2.85
C ALA A 171 -30.71 -0.64 -3.95
N VAL A 172 -30.92 -1.94 -4.17
CA VAL A 172 -30.14 -2.73 -5.13
C VAL A 172 -30.33 -2.21 -6.55
N GLU A 173 -31.53 -1.75 -6.88
CA GLU A 173 -31.90 -1.15 -8.16
C GLU A 173 -31.12 0.13 -8.41
N GLN A 174 -30.97 0.97 -7.38
CA GLN A 174 -30.22 2.22 -7.46
C GLN A 174 -28.74 1.98 -7.70
N LYS A 175 -28.18 0.97 -7.01
CA LYS A 175 -26.79 0.52 -7.24
C LYS A 175 -26.61 0.08 -8.69
N ARG A 176 -27.54 -0.70 -9.24
CA ARG A 176 -27.47 -1.21 -10.61
C ARG A 176 -27.49 -0.07 -11.63
N LEU A 177 -28.38 0.91 -11.46
CA LEU A 177 -28.45 2.08 -12.33
C LEU A 177 -27.12 2.86 -12.36
N TRP A 178 -26.48 3.04 -11.20
CA TRP A 178 -25.18 3.71 -11.14
C TRP A 178 -24.06 2.87 -11.74
N GLN A 179 -24.10 1.54 -11.60
CA GLN A 179 -23.13 0.64 -12.24
C GLN A 179 -23.23 0.71 -13.76
N ASP A 180 -24.45 0.60 -14.30
CA ASP A 180 -24.72 0.71 -15.73
C ASP A 180 -24.28 2.08 -16.29
N ALA A 181 -24.44 3.16 -15.52
CA ALA A 181 -23.98 4.50 -15.90
C ALA A 181 -22.46 4.63 -15.91
N ALA A 182 -21.77 4.06 -14.91
CA ALA A 182 -20.32 4.05 -14.82
C ALA A 182 -19.67 3.25 -15.96
N GLU A 183 -20.27 2.09 -16.31
CA GLU A 183 -19.82 1.26 -17.43
C GLU A 183 -19.89 2.01 -18.77
N ARG A 184 -20.93 2.83 -19.01
CA ARG A 184 -21.04 3.66 -20.23
C ARG A 184 -19.93 4.69 -20.34
N THR A 185 -19.43 5.18 -19.21
CA THR A 185 -18.30 6.11 -19.15
C THR A 185 -16.94 5.39 -19.13
N HIS A 186 -16.92 4.05 -19.23
CA HIS A 186 -15.71 3.23 -19.07
C HIS A 186 -14.99 3.46 -17.74
N SER A 187 -15.76 3.82 -16.70
CA SER A 187 -15.26 4.12 -15.36
C SER A 187 -15.82 3.12 -14.36
N GLU A 188 -15.07 2.85 -13.29
CA GLU A 188 -15.57 2.07 -12.17
C GLU A 188 -16.64 2.88 -11.40
N LEU A 189 -17.66 2.21 -10.85
CA LEU A 189 -18.78 2.85 -10.14
C LEU A 189 -18.31 3.92 -9.13
N ARG A 190 -17.26 3.61 -8.37
CA ARG A 190 -16.73 4.54 -7.35
C ARG A 190 -16.05 5.77 -7.95
N GLU A 191 -15.29 5.59 -9.02
CA GLU A 191 -14.59 6.67 -9.70
C GLU A 191 -15.59 7.60 -10.37
N TRP A 192 -16.54 7.00 -11.08
CA TRP A 192 -17.69 7.68 -11.66
C TRP A 192 -18.49 8.48 -10.60
N MET A 193 -18.82 7.87 -9.45
CA MET A 193 -19.53 8.58 -8.38
C MET A 193 -18.75 9.80 -7.86
N VAL A 194 -17.44 9.70 -7.69
CA VAL A 194 -16.61 10.83 -7.22
C VAL A 194 -16.59 11.95 -8.27
N GLU A 195 -16.42 11.60 -9.55
CA GLU A 195 -16.42 12.56 -10.65
C GLU A 195 -17.76 13.29 -10.76
N VAL A 196 -18.87 12.55 -10.73
CA VAL A 196 -20.23 13.10 -10.80
C VAL A 196 -20.53 14.00 -9.61
N LEU A 197 -20.19 13.58 -8.38
CA LEU A 197 -20.41 14.39 -7.18
C LEU A 197 -19.55 15.67 -7.17
N ASN A 198 -18.30 15.60 -7.62
CA ASN A 198 -17.44 16.78 -7.74
C ASN A 198 -17.96 17.75 -8.81
N GLU A 199 -18.46 17.23 -9.92
CA GLU A 199 -19.05 18.04 -10.98
C GLU A 199 -20.33 18.73 -10.52
N ALA A 200 -21.21 18.01 -9.83
CA ALA A 200 -22.38 18.59 -9.20
C ALA A 200 -22.01 19.70 -8.21
N ALA A 201 -21.01 19.47 -7.35
CA ALA A 201 -20.53 20.48 -6.42
C ALA A 201 -19.98 21.74 -7.12
N ARG A 202 -19.26 21.60 -8.24
CA ARG A 202 -18.76 22.73 -9.03
C ARG A 202 -19.88 23.53 -9.67
N ARG A 203 -20.94 22.87 -10.15
CA ARG A 203 -22.11 23.53 -10.74
C ARG A 203 -22.84 24.39 -9.72
N GLU A 204 -23.00 23.89 -8.50
CA GLU A 204 -23.66 24.61 -7.41
C GLU A 204 -22.78 25.69 -6.77
N ALA A 205 -21.45 25.62 -6.95
CA ALA A 205 -20.49 26.60 -6.43
C ALA A 205 -20.32 27.87 -7.30
N ALA A 206 -21.20 28.09 -8.30
CA ALA A 206 -21.13 29.29 -9.13
C ALA A 206 -21.25 30.56 -8.25
N PRO A 207 -20.37 31.57 -8.42
CA PRO A 207 -20.44 32.80 -7.64
C PRO A 207 -21.70 33.59 -8.02
N GLU A 208 -22.42 34.06 -7.00
CA GLU A 208 -23.48 35.06 -7.14
C GLU A 208 -22.93 36.25 -7.95
N PRO A 209 -23.58 36.68 -9.05
CA PRO A 209 -23.08 37.80 -9.84
C PRO A 209 -23.04 39.05 -8.96
N ALA A 210 -21.86 39.67 -8.87
CA ALA A 210 -21.64 40.88 -8.09
C ALA A 210 -22.73 41.93 -8.43
N PRO A 211 -23.33 42.60 -7.43
CA PRO A 211 -24.35 43.59 -7.69
C PRO A 211 -23.76 44.71 -8.57
N LEU A 212 -24.41 44.94 -9.71
CA LEU A 212 -24.03 45.99 -10.66
C LEU A 212 -23.93 47.34 -9.92
N PRO A 213 -22.91 48.16 -10.20
CA PRO A 213 -22.79 49.46 -9.55
C PRO A 213 -23.99 50.33 -9.94
N VAL A 214 -24.74 50.75 -8.93
CA VAL A 214 -25.85 51.70 -9.05
C VAL A 214 -25.28 52.99 -9.62
N ARG A 215 -25.62 53.31 -10.88
CA ARG A 215 -25.39 54.65 -11.45
C ARG A 215 -26.16 55.65 -10.59
N GLN A 216 -25.45 56.42 -9.77
CA GLN A 216 -26.02 57.65 -9.22
C GLN A 216 -26.19 58.64 -10.37
N ALA A 217 -27.43 58.98 -10.66
CA ALA A 217 -27.80 60.07 -11.55
C ALA A 217 -27.44 61.40 -10.89
N GLY A 218 -26.68 62.22 -11.60
CA GLY A 218 -26.55 63.65 -11.41
C GLY A 218 -27.09 64.36 -12.63
#